data_AF-A0A2W5NQ34-F1
#
_entry.id   AF-A0A2W5NQ34-F1
#
_cell.length_a   1.000
_cell.length_b   1.000
_cell.length_c   1.000
_cell.angle_alpha   90.00
_cell.angle_beta   90.00
_cell.angle_gamma   90.00
#
_symmetry.space_group_name_H-M   'P 1'
#
loop_
_entity.id
_entity.type
_entity.pdbx_description
1 polymer ?
#
loop_
_entity_poly.entity_id
_entity_poly.type
_entity_poly.pdbx_seq_one_letter_code
_entity_poly.pdbx_strand_id
1 'polypeptide(L)'
;MGTGATRVEADGDGDRQVDIVALGIVTAAILLFIATGAAIGPAVVKSLAGRGPGPDRFLLNAFLLNIAIIIFGWSRYRQLCDEIRQRKRAEQHARHLAETDPLTGFLNRRSFHRAVDELVRGAECRERAVVLAMIDLDNFKQVNDCNGHKTGDRLLQECGRRISGCLPDGALISRIGGDEFAVAMEFVPHRADRIDRIAALLVEAIGQSASVNAINIDVTASIGLSRSDLLHPAPGEDGSSPDSRVLLDRADIAMYHAKRQGRNSFHWFEAPMAEEMRLRSELETGIRQGISAGEFVPFYERQVDLQTGELTGFEMLARWNSPRFGIVAPDIFIPVAEEIGAIAALSERLIARALQDAQEWDARLTLSVNISPVQLRDPWFAQKLLKLLLEASFPPHRLEIEITESCLHQNIAQVRSLIASLKNQGIKVSLDDFGTGFSSLAMLRSLPFDRIKIDRSFVSGLAENKDSAAIVHAIALLGKGLGLPVTAEGVENGEVLSHLRQYGPIKGQGYLYGRPRPADQLAEWLEGVEIVADAETINDLDILRRRIEARQEQERRQEEREAAAGTPHDPLPRSA
;
A
#
# COMPACT_ATOMS: atom_id res chain seq x y z
N MET A 1 18.29 -43.27 -23.95
CA MET A 1 17.57 -44.20 -24.86
C MET A 1 16.14 -44.31 -24.37
N GLY A 2 15.17 -43.95 -25.20
CA GLY A 2 13.75 -43.87 -24.83
C GLY A 2 13.04 -42.71 -25.53
N THR A 3 12.94 -42.80 -26.86
CA THR A 3 12.30 -41.82 -27.75
C THR A 3 10.77 -41.94 -27.67
N GLY A 4 10.11 -40.99 -27.02
CA GLY A 4 8.66 -40.80 -27.05
C GLY A 4 8.27 -39.77 -28.10
N ALA A 5 8.25 -40.16 -29.38
CA ALA A 5 7.69 -39.36 -30.46
C ALA A 5 6.16 -39.53 -30.47
N THR A 6 5.44 -38.54 -29.96
CA THR A 6 3.98 -38.47 -30.05
C THR A 6 3.55 -38.03 -31.46
N ARG A 7 3.29 -39.04 -32.29
CA ARG A 7 2.09 -39.19 -33.14
C ARG A 7 1.55 -37.91 -33.81
N VAL A 8 2.16 -37.52 -34.92
CA VAL A 8 1.55 -36.69 -35.97
C VAL A 8 1.84 -37.38 -37.30
N GLU A 9 1.07 -38.41 -37.65
CA GLU A 9 1.06 -39.02 -38.99
C GLU A 9 -0.03 -40.10 -39.04
N ALA A 10 -1.28 -39.68 -39.32
CA ALA A 10 -2.35 -40.60 -39.76
C ALA A 10 -3.60 -39.88 -40.33
N ASP A 11 -3.52 -38.61 -40.73
CA ASP A 11 -4.69 -37.87 -41.27
C ASP A 11 -4.50 -37.39 -42.72
N GLY A 12 -3.32 -37.63 -43.32
CA GLY A 12 -2.98 -37.11 -44.66
C GLY A 12 -3.28 -38.05 -45.84
N ASP A 13 -3.47 -39.35 -45.58
CA ASP A 13 -3.60 -40.35 -46.66
C ASP A 13 -5.06 -40.53 -47.12
N GLY A 14 -6.01 -40.46 -46.18
CA GLY A 14 -7.45 -40.49 -46.48
C GLY A 14 -7.93 -39.26 -47.24
N ASP A 15 -7.45 -38.07 -46.88
CA ASP A 15 -7.83 -36.80 -47.52
C ASP A 15 -7.29 -36.73 -48.97
N ARG A 16 -6.05 -37.23 -49.21
CA ARG A 16 -5.46 -37.33 -50.54
C ARG A 16 -6.18 -38.31 -51.46
N GLN A 17 -6.62 -39.45 -50.93
CA GLN A 17 -7.31 -40.46 -51.74
C GLN A 17 -8.71 -39.99 -52.15
N VAL A 18 -9.42 -39.28 -51.27
CA VAL A 18 -10.72 -38.66 -51.56
C VAL A 18 -10.58 -37.53 -52.59
N ASP A 19 -9.53 -36.72 -52.50
CA ASP A 19 -9.26 -35.64 -53.46
C ASP A 19 -8.95 -36.16 -54.87
N ILE A 20 -8.21 -37.27 -55.01
CA ILE A 20 -7.90 -37.87 -56.32
C ILE A 20 -9.16 -38.43 -56.98
N VAL A 21 -10.03 -39.09 -56.20
CA VAL A 21 -11.29 -39.64 -56.70
C VAL A 21 -12.26 -38.52 -57.09
N ALA A 22 -12.38 -37.47 -56.27
CA ALA A 22 -13.20 -36.31 -56.57
C ALA A 22 -12.71 -35.57 -57.83
N LEU A 23 -11.40 -35.38 -57.97
CA LEU A 23 -10.80 -34.79 -59.16
C LEU A 23 -11.08 -35.63 -60.41
N GLY A 24 -10.96 -36.96 -60.32
CA GLY A 24 -11.29 -37.88 -61.41
C GLY A 24 -12.77 -37.80 -61.84
N ILE A 25 -13.69 -37.70 -60.88
CA ILE A 25 -15.14 -37.55 -61.16
C ILE A 25 -15.44 -36.21 -61.84
N VAL A 26 -14.83 -35.11 -61.37
CA VAL A 26 -15.01 -33.78 -61.97
C VAL A 26 -14.45 -33.74 -63.39
N THR A 27 -13.25 -34.31 -63.62
CA THR A 27 -12.66 -34.39 -64.96
C THR A 27 -13.53 -35.23 -65.91
N ALA A 28 -14.05 -36.37 -65.45
CA ALA A 28 -14.95 -37.20 -66.25
C ALA A 28 -16.27 -36.49 -66.58
N ALA A 29 -16.86 -35.77 -65.62
CA ALA A 29 -18.09 -35.00 -65.83
C ALA A 29 -17.90 -33.89 -66.88
N ILE A 30 -16.78 -33.16 -66.82
CA ILE A 30 -16.41 -32.12 -67.80
C ILE A 30 -16.20 -32.72 -69.19
N LEU A 31 -15.44 -33.82 -69.29
CA LEU A 31 -15.20 -34.50 -70.58
C LEU A 31 -16.51 -35.01 -71.19
N LEU A 32 -17.38 -35.59 -70.38
CA LEU A 32 -18.70 -36.06 -70.82
C LEU A 32 -19.61 -34.90 -71.25
N PHE A 33 -19.52 -33.75 -70.58
CA PHE A 33 -20.26 -32.53 -70.93
C PHE A 33 -19.80 -31.98 -72.29
N ILE A 34 -18.49 -31.93 -72.53
CA ILE A 34 -17.92 -31.50 -73.81
C ILE A 34 -18.33 -32.47 -74.93
N ALA A 35 -18.20 -33.78 -74.71
CA ALA A 35 -18.51 -34.79 -75.72
C ALA A 35 -20.00 -34.81 -76.11
N THR A 36 -20.90 -34.79 -75.12
CA THR A 36 -22.36 -34.75 -75.38
C THR A 36 -22.81 -33.41 -75.95
N GLY A 37 -22.24 -32.30 -75.48
CA GLY A 37 -22.51 -30.96 -76.03
C GLY A 37 -22.09 -30.81 -77.50
N ALA A 38 -20.93 -31.34 -77.89
CA ALA A 38 -20.45 -31.33 -79.27
C ALA A 38 -21.33 -32.18 -80.21
N ALA A 39 -21.88 -33.30 -79.73
CA ALA A 39 -22.76 -34.16 -80.51
C ALA A 39 -24.17 -33.57 -80.69
N ILE A 40 -24.70 -32.88 -79.67
CA ILE A 40 -26.09 -32.39 -79.64
C ILE A 40 -26.21 -30.97 -80.18
N GLY A 41 -25.21 -30.11 -79.96
CA GLY A 41 -25.21 -28.70 -80.32
C GLY A 41 -25.62 -28.43 -81.78
N PRO A 42 -24.98 -29.08 -82.77
CA PRO A 42 -25.34 -28.90 -84.18
C PRO A 42 -26.77 -29.37 -84.51
N ALA A 43 -27.27 -30.42 -83.85
CA ALA A 43 -28.61 -30.97 -84.05
C ALA A 43 -29.70 -30.06 -83.45
N VAL A 44 -29.45 -29.47 -82.27
CA VAL A 44 -30.32 -28.47 -81.64
C VAL A 44 -30.44 -27.22 -82.51
N VAL A 45 -29.32 -26.69 -83.00
CA VAL A 45 -29.30 -25.49 -83.87
C VAL A 45 -30.04 -25.74 -85.18
N LYS A 46 -29.83 -26.91 -85.80
CA LYS A 46 -30.54 -27.33 -87.02
C LYS A 46 -32.06 -27.43 -86.79
N SER A 47 -32.47 -28.03 -85.66
CA SER A 47 -33.89 -28.14 -85.29
C SER A 47 -34.53 -26.78 -85.03
N LEU A 48 -33.84 -25.85 -84.36
CA LEU A 48 -34.34 -24.49 -84.09
C LEU A 48 -34.42 -23.63 -85.35
N ALA A 49 -33.52 -23.85 -86.32
CA ALA A 49 -33.57 -23.21 -87.64
C ALA A 49 -34.62 -23.84 -88.59
N GLY A 50 -35.45 -24.77 -88.10
CA GLY A 50 -36.49 -25.46 -88.87
C GLY A 50 -35.96 -26.47 -89.89
N ARG A 51 -34.68 -26.87 -89.78
CA ARG A 51 -33.98 -27.73 -90.75
C ARG A 51 -33.56 -29.07 -90.11
N GLY A 52 -34.47 -30.04 -90.08
CA GLY A 52 -34.17 -31.44 -89.76
C GLY A 52 -34.75 -31.95 -88.44
N PRO A 53 -34.68 -33.28 -88.19
CA PRO A 53 -35.17 -33.87 -86.96
C PRO A 53 -34.38 -33.36 -85.74
N GLY A 54 -35.07 -33.20 -84.61
CA GLY A 54 -34.47 -32.77 -83.35
C GLY A 54 -33.37 -33.72 -82.84
N PRO A 55 -32.59 -33.30 -81.83
CA PRO A 55 -31.54 -34.14 -81.24
C PRO A 55 -32.12 -35.43 -80.65
N ASP A 56 -31.28 -36.48 -80.59
CA ASP A 56 -31.63 -37.72 -79.91
C ASP A 56 -32.02 -37.45 -78.45
N ARG A 57 -33.21 -37.92 -78.06
CA ARG A 57 -33.78 -37.74 -76.72
C ARG A 57 -32.88 -38.34 -75.64
N PHE A 58 -32.19 -39.44 -75.92
CA PHE A 58 -31.27 -40.07 -74.96
C PHE A 58 -30.06 -39.19 -74.69
N LEU A 59 -29.43 -38.66 -75.75
CA LEU A 59 -28.29 -37.75 -75.64
C LEU A 59 -28.68 -36.43 -74.97
N LEU A 60 -29.85 -35.87 -75.30
CA LEU A 60 -30.37 -34.66 -74.66
C LEU A 60 -30.59 -34.86 -73.15
N ASN A 61 -31.20 -35.98 -72.75
CA ASN A 61 -31.39 -36.30 -71.33
C ASN A 61 -30.05 -36.50 -70.60
N ALA A 62 -29.08 -37.17 -71.22
CA ALA A 62 -27.74 -37.35 -70.66
C ALA A 62 -27.00 -36.01 -70.48
N PHE A 63 -27.14 -35.09 -71.43
CA PHE A 63 -26.55 -33.74 -71.36
C PHE A 63 -27.17 -32.90 -70.25
N LEU A 64 -28.52 -32.90 -70.14
CA LEU A 64 -29.23 -32.20 -69.07
C LEU A 64 -28.90 -32.77 -67.68
N LEU A 65 -28.79 -34.11 -67.57
CA LEU A 65 -28.39 -34.76 -66.33
C LEU A 65 -26.97 -34.39 -65.93
N ASN A 66 -26.04 -34.31 -66.89
CA ASN A 66 -24.67 -33.89 -66.62
C ASN A 66 -24.61 -32.42 -66.14
N ILE A 67 -25.37 -31.51 -66.78
CA ILE A 67 -25.52 -30.13 -66.30
C ILE A 67 -26.03 -30.10 -64.85
N ALA A 68 -27.06 -30.88 -64.53
CA ALA A 68 -27.61 -30.94 -63.18
C ALA A 68 -26.58 -31.43 -62.16
N ILE A 69 -25.79 -32.46 -62.51
CA ILE A 69 -24.69 -32.98 -61.66
C ILE A 69 -23.60 -31.92 -61.45
N ILE A 70 -23.20 -31.20 -62.50
CA ILE A 70 -22.19 -30.13 -62.39
C ILE A 70 -22.69 -29.00 -61.50
N ILE A 71 -23.93 -28.53 -61.69
CA ILE A 71 -24.52 -27.47 -60.87
C ILE A 71 -24.65 -27.92 -59.41
N PHE A 72 -25.11 -29.15 -59.17
CA PHE A 72 -25.21 -29.72 -57.83
C PHE A 72 -23.84 -29.85 -57.17
N GLY A 73 -22.84 -30.38 -57.89
CA GLY A 73 -21.46 -30.50 -57.43
C GLY A 73 -20.84 -29.14 -57.08
N TRP A 74 -21.05 -28.13 -57.93
CA TRP A 74 -20.60 -26.76 -57.67
C TRP A 74 -21.28 -26.15 -56.44
N SER A 75 -22.60 -26.34 -56.29
CA SER A 75 -23.35 -25.89 -55.12
C SER A 75 -22.85 -26.55 -53.82
N ARG A 76 -22.62 -27.87 -53.83
CA ARG A 76 -22.06 -28.62 -52.70
C ARG A 76 -20.63 -28.19 -52.35
N TYR A 77 -19.78 -27.98 -53.36
CA TYR A 77 -18.42 -27.48 -53.15
C TYR A 77 -18.42 -26.10 -52.50
N ARG A 78 -19.27 -25.18 -52.97
CA ARG A 78 -19.44 -23.85 -52.34
C ARG A 78 -19.90 -23.96 -50.88
N GLN A 79 -20.91 -24.78 -50.60
CA GLN A 79 -21.38 -25.03 -49.24
C GLN A 79 -20.28 -25.55 -48.32
N LEU A 80 -19.50 -26.54 -48.77
CA LEU A 80 -18.40 -27.11 -48.00
C LEU A 80 -17.30 -26.06 -47.73
N CYS A 81 -16.94 -25.28 -48.74
CA CYS A 81 -15.99 -24.18 -48.59
C CYS A 81 -16.46 -23.13 -47.58
N ASP A 82 -17.74 -22.77 -47.61
CA ASP A 82 -18.32 -21.81 -46.67
C ASP A 82 -18.38 -22.37 -45.24
N GLU A 83 -18.72 -23.66 -45.07
CA GLU A 83 -18.70 -24.36 -43.78
C GLU A 83 -17.28 -24.44 -43.20
N ILE A 84 -16.27 -24.79 -44.00
CA ILE A 84 -14.86 -24.81 -43.59
C ILE A 84 -14.41 -23.41 -43.16
N ARG A 85 -14.77 -22.36 -43.93
CA ARG A 85 -14.46 -20.98 -43.55
C ARG A 85 -15.15 -20.57 -42.25
N GLN A 86 -16.42 -20.92 -42.07
CA GLN A 86 -17.16 -20.63 -40.83
C GLN A 86 -16.54 -21.34 -39.64
N ARG A 87 -16.20 -22.63 -39.77
CA ARG A 87 -15.54 -23.39 -38.71
C ARG A 87 -14.19 -22.80 -38.33
N LYS A 88 -13.34 -22.47 -39.32
CA LYS A 88 -12.05 -21.81 -39.07
C LYS A 88 -12.20 -20.46 -38.37
N ARG A 89 -13.18 -19.63 -38.78
CA ARG A 89 -13.48 -18.36 -38.10
C ARG A 89 -13.97 -18.56 -36.67
N ALA A 90 -14.85 -19.51 -36.44
CA ALA A 90 -15.36 -19.84 -35.12
C ALA A 90 -14.25 -20.34 -34.18
N GLU A 91 -13.36 -21.19 -34.70
CA GLU A 91 -12.20 -21.70 -33.95
C GLU A 91 -11.20 -20.58 -33.61
N GLN A 92 -10.87 -19.72 -34.58
CA GLN A 92 -10.03 -18.54 -34.33
C GLN A 92 -10.65 -17.60 -33.30
N HIS A 93 -11.96 -17.37 -33.39
CA HIS A 93 -12.68 -16.51 -32.45
C HIS A 93 -12.73 -17.11 -31.04
N ALA A 94 -13.02 -18.41 -30.94
CA ALA A 94 -13.01 -19.14 -29.67
C ALA A 94 -11.63 -19.15 -29.03
N ARG A 95 -10.57 -19.34 -29.82
CA ARG A 95 -9.19 -19.26 -29.36
C ARG A 95 -8.85 -17.86 -28.87
N HIS A 96 -9.21 -16.83 -29.62
CA HIS A 96 -8.99 -15.44 -29.21
C HIS A 96 -9.68 -15.15 -27.87
N LEU A 97 -10.97 -15.49 -27.72
CA LEU A 97 -11.71 -15.32 -26.46
C LEU A 97 -11.12 -16.09 -25.28
N ALA A 98 -10.51 -17.26 -25.54
CA ALA A 98 -9.87 -18.05 -24.51
C ALA A 98 -8.48 -17.51 -24.11
N GLU A 99 -7.83 -16.74 -24.98
CA GLU A 99 -6.45 -16.28 -24.81
C GLU A 99 -6.34 -14.81 -24.37
N THR A 100 -7.40 -14.00 -24.55
CA THR A 100 -7.37 -12.55 -24.27
C THR A 100 -8.27 -12.12 -23.11
N ASP A 101 -7.94 -10.96 -22.54
CA ASP A 101 -8.80 -10.22 -21.61
C ASP A 101 -9.87 -9.44 -22.43
N PRO A 102 -11.17 -9.61 -22.13
CA PRO A 102 -12.25 -9.02 -22.94
C PRO A 102 -12.34 -7.50 -22.84
N LEU A 103 -11.75 -6.87 -21.80
CA LEU A 103 -11.79 -5.42 -21.64
C LEU A 103 -10.73 -4.73 -22.49
N THR A 104 -9.50 -5.24 -22.46
CA THR A 104 -8.31 -4.62 -23.07
C THR A 104 -7.92 -5.25 -24.41
N GLY A 105 -8.34 -6.49 -24.67
CA GLY A 105 -7.94 -7.26 -25.85
C GLY A 105 -6.52 -7.84 -25.77
N PHE A 106 -5.79 -7.60 -24.68
CA PHE A 106 -4.46 -8.15 -24.43
C PHE A 106 -4.52 -9.60 -23.99
N LEU A 107 -3.36 -10.27 -23.89
CA LEU A 107 -3.32 -11.62 -23.35
C LEU A 107 -3.91 -11.65 -21.92
N ASN A 108 -4.54 -12.76 -21.58
CA ASN A 108 -4.89 -13.06 -20.20
C ASN A 108 -3.70 -13.72 -19.48
N ARG A 109 -3.75 -13.71 -18.14
CA ARG A 109 -2.70 -14.27 -17.28
C ARG A 109 -2.24 -15.68 -17.71
N ARG A 110 -3.18 -16.56 -18.04
CA ARG A 110 -2.86 -17.95 -18.44
C ARG A 110 -2.06 -18.01 -19.73
N SER A 111 -2.44 -17.20 -20.71
CA SER A 111 -1.84 -17.21 -22.04
C SER A 111 -0.50 -16.47 -22.06
N PHE A 112 -0.35 -15.48 -21.19
CA PHE A 112 0.89 -14.73 -21.02
C PHE A 112 2.05 -15.61 -20.57
N HIS A 113 1.88 -16.45 -19.55
CA HIS A 113 2.93 -17.37 -19.09
C HIS A 113 3.51 -18.23 -20.22
N ARG A 114 2.62 -18.90 -20.97
CA ARG A 114 3.02 -19.74 -22.11
C ARG A 114 3.77 -18.92 -23.18
N ALA A 115 3.28 -17.73 -23.49
CA ALA A 115 3.90 -16.86 -24.48
C ALA A 115 5.29 -16.35 -24.02
N VAL A 116 5.46 -16.07 -22.72
CA VAL A 116 6.77 -15.71 -22.14
C VAL A 116 7.73 -16.89 -22.18
N ASP A 117 7.30 -18.10 -21.83
CA ASP A 117 8.15 -19.31 -21.91
C ASP A 117 8.62 -19.59 -23.36
N GLU A 118 7.77 -19.31 -24.35
CA GLU A 118 8.14 -19.35 -25.78
C GLU A 118 9.14 -18.24 -26.16
N LEU A 119 8.91 -17.02 -25.66
CA LEU A 119 9.78 -15.87 -25.92
C LEU A 119 11.18 -16.08 -25.33
N VAL A 120 11.27 -16.59 -24.09
CA VAL A 120 12.54 -16.88 -23.41
C VAL A 120 13.36 -17.90 -24.19
N ARG A 121 12.76 -19.04 -24.57
CA ARG A 121 13.44 -20.08 -25.37
C ARG A 121 13.89 -19.54 -26.73
N GLY A 122 13.08 -18.69 -27.37
CA GLY A 122 13.43 -18.06 -28.64
C GLY A 122 14.57 -17.04 -28.52
N ALA A 123 14.61 -16.28 -27.42
CA ALA A 123 15.64 -15.29 -27.13
C ALA A 123 17.00 -15.94 -26.84
N GLU A 124 17.02 -17.02 -26.06
CA GLU A 124 18.24 -17.79 -25.76
C GLU A 124 18.92 -18.28 -27.03
N CYS A 125 18.15 -18.79 -28.00
CA CYS A 125 18.66 -19.21 -29.30
C CYS A 125 19.30 -18.08 -30.13
N ARG A 126 19.05 -16.81 -29.76
CA ARG A 126 19.55 -15.60 -30.42
C ARG A 126 20.58 -14.83 -29.59
N GLU A 127 21.10 -15.43 -28.52
CA GLU A 127 21.99 -14.76 -27.55
C GLU A 127 21.36 -13.46 -26.98
N ARG A 128 20.03 -13.48 -26.82
CA ARG A 128 19.24 -12.42 -26.21
C ARG A 128 18.63 -12.90 -24.91
N ALA A 129 18.13 -11.96 -24.14
CA ALA A 129 17.38 -12.22 -22.93
C ALA A 129 16.00 -11.57 -23.01
N VAL A 130 15.14 -11.93 -22.08
CA VAL A 130 13.80 -11.36 -21.93
C VAL A 130 13.77 -10.52 -20.66
N VAL A 131 13.19 -9.33 -20.76
CA VAL A 131 12.71 -8.59 -19.60
C VAL A 131 11.23 -8.82 -19.45
N LEU A 132 10.81 -9.06 -18.20
CA LEU A 132 9.43 -9.01 -17.80
C LEU A 132 9.22 -7.77 -16.92
N ALA A 133 8.23 -6.96 -17.26
CA ALA A 133 7.77 -5.82 -16.46
C ALA A 133 6.38 -6.12 -15.87
N MET A 134 6.23 -6.00 -14.56
CA MET A 134 4.93 -5.91 -13.89
C MET A 134 4.59 -4.44 -13.66
N ILE A 135 3.36 -4.05 -13.97
CA ILE A 135 2.88 -2.66 -13.94
C ILE A 135 1.58 -2.64 -13.16
N ASP A 136 1.50 -1.79 -12.14
CA ASP A 136 0.28 -1.55 -11.35
C ASP A 136 -0.09 -0.07 -11.41
N LEU A 137 -1.38 0.21 -11.60
CA LEU A 137 -1.91 1.57 -11.61
C LEU A 137 -2.17 2.06 -10.18
N ASP A 138 -1.38 3.03 -9.74
CA ASP A 138 -1.42 3.53 -8.37
C ASP A 138 -2.79 4.16 -8.04
N ASN A 139 -3.35 3.79 -6.88
CA ASN A 139 -4.62 4.33 -6.37
C ASN A 139 -5.83 4.14 -7.31
N PHE A 140 -5.79 3.19 -8.24
CA PHE A 140 -6.90 2.91 -9.16
C PHE A 140 -8.23 2.61 -8.45
N LYS A 141 -8.18 1.97 -7.28
CA LYS A 141 -9.37 1.76 -6.44
C LYS A 141 -10.07 3.08 -6.08
N GLN A 142 -9.32 4.14 -5.74
CA GLN A 142 -9.90 5.45 -5.44
C GLN A 142 -10.61 6.06 -6.66
N VAL A 143 -10.07 5.82 -7.87
CA VAL A 143 -10.73 6.23 -9.11
C VAL A 143 -12.08 5.51 -9.26
N ASN A 144 -12.14 4.21 -9.00
CA ASN A 144 -13.38 3.43 -9.03
C ASN A 144 -14.39 3.90 -7.98
N ASP A 145 -13.94 4.12 -6.75
CA ASP A 145 -14.80 4.51 -5.63
C ASP A 145 -15.40 5.92 -5.86
N CYS A 146 -14.64 6.84 -6.46
CA CYS A 146 -15.10 8.20 -6.74
C CYS A 146 -15.90 8.34 -8.05
N ASN A 147 -15.57 7.59 -9.10
CA ASN A 147 -16.09 7.82 -10.46
C ASN A 147 -16.86 6.64 -11.06
N GLY A 148 -16.95 5.53 -10.34
CA GLY A 148 -17.63 4.30 -10.73
C GLY A 148 -16.82 3.41 -11.69
N HIS A 149 -17.13 2.11 -11.67
CA HIS A 149 -16.41 1.09 -12.42
C HIS A 149 -16.34 1.31 -13.94
N LYS A 150 -17.38 1.87 -14.56
CA LYS A 150 -17.37 2.17 -16.00
C LYS A 150 -16.28 3.18 -16.40
N THR A 151 -15.96 4.10 -15.49
CA THR A 151 -14.89 5.09 -15.70
C THR A 151 -13.54 4.41 -15.53
N GLY A 152 -13.39 3.56 -14.50
CA GLY A 152 -12.20 2.72 -14.32
C GLY A 152 -11.91 1.81 -15.52
N ASP A 153 -12.92 1.16 -16.08
CA ASP A 153 -12.78 0.30 -17.26
C ASP A 153 -12.22 1.06 -18.47
N ARG A 154 -12.70 2.29 -18.70
CA ARG A 154 -12.17 3.14 -19.79
C ARG A 154 -10.77 3.64 -19.51
N LEU A 155 -10.46 3.93 -18.24
CA LEU A 155 -9.10 4.28 -17.85
C LEU A 155 -8.14 3.10 -18.11
N LEU A 156 -8.53 1.87 -17.78
CA LEU A 156 -7.75 0.67 -18.08
C LEU A 156 -7.49 0.49 -19.59
N GLN A 157 -8.51 0.75 -20.42
CA GLN A 157 -8.36 0.70 -21.88
C GLN A 157 -7.38 1.78 -22.39
N GLU A 158 -7.46 3.00 -21.86
CA GLU A 158 -6.56 4.08 -22.23
C GLU A 158 -5.12 3.83 -21.75
N CYS A 159 -4.93 3.39 -20.51
CA CYS A 159 -3.63 2.96 -19.99
C CYS A 159 -3.05 1.82 -20.85
N GLY A 160 -3.87 0.83 -21.20
CA GLY A 160 -3.48 -0.24 -22.10
C GLY A 160 -3.00 0.26 -23.47
N ARG A 161 -3.74 1.18 -24.07
CA ARG A 161 -3.35 1.82 -25.35
C ARG A 161 -2.01 2.54 -25.24
N ARG A 162 -1.77 3.25 -24.13
CA ARG A 162 -0.50 3.96 -23.88
C ARG A 162 0.66 3.00 -23.67
N ILE A 163 0.47 1.95 -22.86
CA ILE A 163 1.44 0.87 -22.68
C ILE A 163 1.83 0.30 -24.04
N SER A 164 0.86 -0.08 -24.87
CA SER A 164 1.13 -0.63 -26.20
C SER A 164 1.87 0.34 -27.12
N GLY A 165 1.67 1.65 -27.00
CA GLY A 165 2.36 2.65 -27.81
C GLY A 165 3.82 2.89 -27.42
N CYS A 166 4.23 2.52 -26.21
CA CYS A 166 5.60 2.68 -25.72
C CYS A 166 6.50 1.47 -26.05
N LEU A 167 5.92 0.35 -26.47
CA LEU A 167 6.62 -0.92 -26.58
C LEU A 167 7.11 -1.20 -28.00
N PRO A 168 8.24 -1.91 -28.15
CA PRO A 168 8.75 -2.33 -29.45
C PRO A 168 7.87 -3.42 -30.09
N ASP A 169 7.97 -3.54 -31.41
CA ASP A 169 7.32 -4.63 -32.15
C ASP A 169 7.75 -6.00 -31.61
N GLY A 170 6.76 -6.88 -31.42
CA GLY A 170 6.98 -8.23 -30.87
C GLY A 170 6.98 -8.32 -29.34
N ALA A 171 6.79 -7.21 -28.62
CA ALA A 171 6.53 -7.25 -27.18
C ALA A 171 5.19 -7.94 -26.89
N LEU A 172 5.15 -8.69 -25.80
CA LEU A 172 3.94 -9.33 -25.28
C LEU A 172 3.32 -8.42 -24.22
N ILE A 173 1.99 -8.25 -24.26
CA ILE A 173 1.24 -7.47 -23.29
C ILE A 173 0.11 -8.35 -22.74
N SER A 174 -0.07 -8.32 -21.42
CA SER A 174 -1.14 -9.00 -20.72
C SER A 174 -1.77 -8.09 -19.69
N ARG A 175 -3.07 -8.27 -19.45
CA ARG A 175 -3.70 -7.84 -18.20
C ARG A 175 -3.74 -9.04 -17.26
N ILE A 176 -3.09 -8.93 -16.10
CA ILE A 176 -2.99 -10.04 -15.15
C ILE A 176 -4.28 -10.16 -14.33
N GLY A 177 -4.85 -9.02 -13.94
CA GLY A 177 -6.11 -8.89 -13.23
C GLY A 177 -6.25 -7.49 -12.63
N GLY A 178 -7.48 -7.03 -12.37
CA GLY A 178 -7.70 -5.71 -11.77
C GLY A 178 -7.05 -4.57 -12.57
N ASP A 179 -6.13 -3.88 -11.93
CA ASP A 179 -5.28 -2.77 -12.40
C ASP A 179 -3.86 -3.19 -12.81
N GLU A 180 -3.56 -4.48 -12.82
CA GLU A 180 -2.23 -5.02 -13.11
C GLU A 180 -2.06 -5.40 -14.58
N PHE A 181 -0.99 -4.90 -15.18
CA PHE A 181 -0.51 -5.26 -16.51
C PHE A 181 0.86 -5.93 -16.41
N ALA A 182 1.13 -6.84 -17.33
CA ALA A 182 2.46 -7.41 -17.50
C ALA A 182 2.91 -7.28 -18.95
N VAL A 183 4.20 -7.00 -19.12
CA VAL A 183 4.84 -6.85 -20.42
C VAL A 183 6.06 -7.74 -20.47
N ALA A 184 6.31 -8.41 -21.60
CA ALA A 184 7.56 -9.11 -21.82
C ALA A 184 8.17 -8.71 -23.17
N MET A 185 9.47 -8.43 -23.18
CA MET A 185 10.18 -7.99 -24.37
C MET A 185 11.61 -8.54 -24.41
N GLU A 186 12.07 -8.85 -25.61
CA GLU A 186 13.46 -9.24 -25.83
C GLU A 186 14.40 -8.05 -25.78
N PHE A 187 15.58 -8.28 -25.23
CA PHE A 187 16.63 -7.27 -25.15
C PHE A 187 18.02 -7.92 -25.19
N VAL A 188 19.04 -7.08 -25.35
CA VAL A 188 20.44 -7.50 -25.32
C VAL A 188 20.98 -7.27 -23.90
N PRO A 189 21.49 -8.30 -23.19
CA PRO A 189 21.93 -8.22 -21.79
C PRO A 189 22.74 -6.96 -21.43
N HIS A 190 23.75 -6.63 -22.25
CA HIS A 190 24.63 -5.47 -22.04
C HIS A 190 24.01 -4.09 -22.40
N ARG A 191 22.73 -4.05 -22.78
CA ARG A 191 22.00 -2.83 -23.18
C ARG A 191 20.75 -2.64 -22.33
N ALA A 192 20.88 -2.87 -21.03
CA ALA A 192 19.82 -2.64 -20.04
C ALA A 192 19.32 -1.18 -20.05
N ASP A 193 20.19 -0.23 -20.44
CA ASP A 193 19.87 1.18 -20.60
C ASP A 193 18.68 1.46 -21.53
N ARG A 194 18.44 0.57 -22.51
CA ARG A 194 17.25 0.67 -23.39
C ARG A 194 15.96 0.36 -22.65
N ILE A 195 16.01 -0.59 -21.73
CA ILE A 195 14.84 -1.00 -20.94
C ILE A 195 14.52 0.08 -19.91
N ASP A 196 15.53 0.69 -19.28
CA ASP A 196 15.33 1.82 -18.37
C ASP A 196 14.57 2.97 -19.06
N ARG A 197 14.94 3.28 -20.31
CA ARG A 197 14.22 4.30 -21.11
C ARG A 197 12.79 3.90 -21.40
N ILE A 198 12.52 2.64 -21.75
CA ILE A 198 11.15 2.16 -22.00
C ILE A 198 10.33 2.22 -20.70
N ALA A 199 10.90 1.79 -19.57
CA ALA A 199 10.23 1.84 -18.28
C ALA A 199 9.91 3.28 -17.85
N ALA A 200 10.86 4.22 -18.02
CA ALA A 200 10.62 5.64 -17.78
C ALA A 200 9.50 6.19 -18.68
N LEU A 201 9.51 5.84 -19.97
CA LEU A 201 8.45 6.23 -20.91
C LEU A 201 7.08 5.65 -20.52
N LEU A 202 7.04 4.41 -20.03
CA LEU A 202 5.80 3.80 -19.54
C LEU A 202 5.25 4.55 -18.32
N VAL A 203 6.09 4.86 -17.34
CA VAL A 203 5.71 5.67 -16.16
C VAL A 203 5.16 7.03 -16.61
N GLU A 204 5.88 7.73 -17.48
CA GLU A 204 5.46 9.05 -17.97
C GLU A 204 4.16 8.98 -18.78
N ALA A 205 4.04 8.03 -19.71
CA ALA A 205 2.86 7.88 -20.55
C ALA A 205 1.62 7.53 -19.74
N ILE A 206 1.72 6.61 -18.77
CA ILE A 206 0.61 6.29 -17.88
C ILE A 206 0.24 7.50 -17.02
N GLY A 207 1.25 8.23 -16.54
CA GLY A 207 1.14 9.47 -15.75
C GLY A 207 0.40 10.63 -16.43
N GLN A 208 0.22 10.62 -17.75
CA GLN A 208 -0.48 11.68 -18.46
C GLN A 208 -1.96 11.74 -18.09
N SER A 209 -2.53 12.93 -17.93
CA SER A 209 -3.95 13.09 -17.63
C SER A 209 -4.82 12.42 -18.69
N ALA A 210 -5.72 11.51 -18.27
CA ALA A 210 -6.64 10.80 -19.14
C ALA A 210 -8.00 11.49 -19.14
N SER A 211 -8.47 11.91 -20.31
CA SER A 211 -9.83 12.45 -20.45
C SER A 211 -10.84 11.32 -20.63
N VAL A 212 -11.63 11.03 -19.60
CA VAL A 212 -12.66 9.98 -19.59
C VAL A 212 -14.00 10.63 -19.29
N ASN A 213 -14.96 10.56 -20.22
CA ASN A 213 -16.30 11.19 -20.06
C ASN A 213 -16.27 12.69 -19.72
N ALA A 214 -15.34 13.45 -20.32
CA ALA A 214 -15.12 14.88 -20.06
C ALA A 214 -14.61 15.24 -18.65
N ILE A 215 -14.12 14.24 -17.90
CA ILE A 215 -13.40 14.42 -16.64
C ILE A 215 -11.93 14.05 -16.89
N ASN A 216 -11.01 14.83 -16.30
CA ASN A 216 -9.59 14.53 -16.34
C ASN A 216 -9.22 13.70 -15.11
N ILE A 217 -8.57 12.56 -15.34
CA ILE A 217 -8.16 11.62 -14.30
C ILE A 217 -6.66 11.44 -14.41
N ASP A 218 -5.96 11.69 -13.30
CA ASP A 218 -4.53 11.50 -13.19
C ASP A 218 -4.30 10.20 -12.41
N VAL A 219 -3.50 9.31 -12.99
CA VAL A 219 -3.09 8.03 -12.39
C VAL A 219 -1.60 7.86 -12.64
N THR A 220 -0.88 7.30 -11.68
CA THR A 220 0.55 6.97 -11.84
C THR A 220 0.73 5.46 -11.93
N ALA A 221 1.93 5.02 -12.28
CA ALA A 221 2.25 3.59 -12.32
C ALA A 221 3.48 3.27 -11.48
N SER A 222 3.41 2.14 -10.78
CA SER A 222 4.56 1.49 -10.16
C SER A 222 4.96 0.30 -11.02
N ILE A 223 6.24 0.23 -11.44
CA ILE A 223 6.74 -0.79 -12.36
C ILE A 223 7.88 -1.59 -11.75
N GLY A 224 7.80 -2.91 -11.82
CA GLY A 224 8.88 -3.82 -11.43
C GLY A 224 9.43 -4.58 -12.62
N LEU A 225 10.77 -4.65 -12.74
CA LEU A 225 11.45 -5.27 -13.87
C LEU A 225 12.25 -6.50 -13.42
N SER A 226 12.12 -7.61 -14.13
CA SER A 226 12.98 -8.78 -13.95
C SER A 226 13.56 -9.22 -15.29
N ARG A 227 14.71 -9.89 -15.25
CA ARG A 227 15.46 -10.27 -16.46
C ARG A 227 15.85 -11.72 -16.46
N SER A 228 15.76 -12.35 -17.62
CA SER A 228 15.94 -13.79 -17.76
C SER A 228 17.40 -14.24 -17.67
N ASP A 229 18.36 -13.36 -18.00
CA ASP A 229 19.80 -13.64 -17.99
C ASP A 229 20.40 -13.77 -16.59
N LEU A 230 19.70 -13.30 -15.55
CA LEU A 230 20.12 -13.43 -14.14
C LEU A 230 19.33 -14.51 -13.38
N LEU A 231 18.66 -15.41 -14.11
CA LEU A 231 18.11 -16.63 -13.53
C LEU A 231 19.21 -17.69 -13.54
N HIS A 232 19.94 -17.80 -12.45
CA HIS A 232 20.75 -18.99 -12.22
C HIS A 232 19.82 -20.13 -11.78
N PRO A 233 19.94 -21.34 -12.34
CA PRO A 233 19.29 -22.50 -11.78
C PRO A 233 19.76 -22.68 -10.33
N ALA A 234 18.85 -23.07 -9.44
CA ALA A 234 19.23 -23.42 -8.08
C ALA A 234 20.27 -24.55 -8.12
N PRO A 235 21.25 -24.59 -7.18
CA PRO A 235 22.19 -25.71 -7.12
C PRO A 235 21.42 -27.03 -7.00
N GLY A 236 21.49 -27.88 -8.04
CA GLY A 236 20.79 -29.17 -8.08
C GLY A 236 19.61 -29.28 -9.06
N GLU A 237 19.25 -28.21 -9.77
CA GLU A 237 18.28 -28.27 -10.87
C GLU A 237 19.00 -28.36 -12.22
N ASP A 238 19.10 -29.58 -12.76
CA ASP A 238 19.60 -29.81 -14.12
C ASP A 238 18.63 -29.17 -15.14
N GLY A 239 19.05 -28.09 -15.79
CA GLY A 239 18.61 -27.72 -17.13
C GLY A 239 17.15 -27.30 -17.34
N SER A 240 16.43 -26.84 -16.32
CA SER A 240 15.11 -26.23 -16.54
C SER A 240 15.28 -24.81 -17.07
N SER A 241 14.80 -24.55 -18.29
CA SER A 241 14.70 -23.21 -18.87
C SER A 241 14.07 -22.22 -17.88
N PRO A 242 14.40 -20.91 -17.95
CA PRO A 242 13.86 -19.93 -17.01
C PRO A 242 12.32 -19.94 -17.02
N ASP A 243 11.72 -20.28 -15.86
CA ASP A 243 10.27 -20.35 -15.70
C ASP A 243 9.69 -18.92 -15.70
N SER A 244 8.74 -18.63 -16.61
CA SER A 244 8.02 -17.35 -16.65
C SER A 244 7.41 -16.96 -15.31
N ARG A 245 7.07 -17.94 -14.45
CA ARG A 245 6.59 -17.68 -13.08
C ARG A 245 7.64 -16.99 -12.23
N VAL A 246 8.90 -17.46 -12.26
CA VAL A 246 9.98 -16.85 -11.47
C VAL A 246 10.27 -15.43 -11.96
N LEU A 247 10.22 -15.19 -13.28
CA LEU A 247 10.30 -13.84 -13.83
C LEU A 247 9.16 -12.95 -13.33
N LEU A 248 7.92 -13.47 -13.38
CA LEU A 248 6.74 -12.73 -12.93
C LEU A 248 6.84 -12.38 -11.44
N ASP A 249 7.18 -13.35 -10.59
CA ASP A 249 7.30 -13.17 -9.14
C ASP A 249 8.41 -12.17 -8.79
N ARG A 250 9.56 -12.24 -9.47
CA ARG A 250 10.65 -11.26 -9.29
C ARG A 250 10.23 -9.85 -9.71
N ALA A 251 9.51 -9.72 -10.82
CA ALA A 251 9.00 -8.44 -11.28
C ALA A 251 7.94 -7.89 -10.30
N ASP A 252 7.09 -8.75 -9.74
CA ASP A 252 6.11 -8.37 -8.72
C ASP A 252 6.77 -7.85 -7.43
N ILE A 253 7.81 -8.54 -6.94
CA ILE A 253 8.61 -8.07 -5.79
C ILE A 253 9.20 -6.67 -6.06
N ALA A 254 9.77 -6.45 -7.25
CA ALA A 254 10.35 -5.17 -7.62
C ALA A 254 9.28 -4.07 -7.76
N MET A 255 8.09 -4.41 -8.26
CA MET A 255 6.96 -3.49 -8.38
C MET A 255 6.45 -3.08 -7.00
N TYR A 256 6.35 -4.04 -6.08
CA TYR A 256 6.00 -3.78 -4.69
C TYR A 256 7.03 -2.86 -4.01
N HIS A 257 8.32 -3.08 -4.27
CA HIS A 257 9.37 -2.17 -3.82
C HIS A 257 9.19 -0.75 -4.40
N ALA A 258 8.85 -0.61 -5.68
CA ALA A 258 8.53 0.68 -6.29
C ALA A 258 7.36 1.41 -5.59
N LYS A 259 6.29 0.68 -5.25
CA LYS A 259 5.15 1.24 -4.50
C LYS A 259 5.58 1.80 -3.14
N ARG A 260 6.55 1.18 -2.48
CA ARG A 260 7.06 1.61 -1.17
C ARG A 260 8.02 2.79 -1.25
N GLN A 261 8.80 2.90 -2.32
CA GLN A 261 9.73 4.02 -2.54
C GLN A 261 9.04 5.31 -3.02
N GLY A 262 7.72 5.41 -2.88
CA GLY A 262 6.95 6.62 -3.20
C GLY A 262 6.03 6.50 -4.42
N ARG A 263 5.93 5.32 -5.05
CA ARG A 263 5.15 5.07 -6.27
C ARG A 263 5.66 5.89 -7.48
N ASN A 264 4.95 5.82 -8.61
CA ASN A 264 5.28 6.59 -9.82
C ASN A 264 6.75 6.42 -10.27
N SER A 265 7.26 5.19 -10.20
CA SER A 265 8.65 4.86 -10.46
C SER A 265 8.78 3.44 -10.99
N PHE A 266 9.98 3.09 -11.48
CA PHE A 266 10.31 1.73 -11.85
C PHE A 266 11.55 1.24 -11.10
N HIS A 267 11.58 -0.05 -10.77
CA HIS A 267 12.71 -0.68 -10.10
C HIS A 267 13.04 -2.04 -10.73
N TRP A 268 14.33 -2.34 -10.85
CA TRP A 268 14.79 -3.69 -11.18
C TRP A 268 14.71 -4.57 -9.95
N PHE A 269 14.42 -5.85 -10.18
CA PHE A 269 14.55 -6.87 -9.15
C PHE A 269 16.01 -7.00 -8.74
N GLU A 270 16.25 -6.83 -7.45
CA GLU A 270 17.51 -7.15 -6.79
C GLU A 270 17.25 -8.18 -5.69
N ALA A 271 18.18 -9.12 -5.50
CA ALA A 271 18.03 -10.19 -4.51
C ALA A 271 17.68 -9.70 -3.09
N PRO A 272 18.23 -8.56 -2.59
CA PRO A 272 17.85 -8.01 -1.29
C PRO A 272 16.35 -7.66 -1.17
N MET A 273 15.66 -7.31 -2.26
CA MET A 273 14.24 -6.97 -2.22
C MET A 273 13.37 -8.16 -1.82
N ALA A 274 13.73 -9.37 -2.27
CA ALA A 274 13.01 -10.59 -1.91
C ALA A 274 13.14 -10.89 -0.40
N GLU A 275 14.34 -10.69 0.15
CA GLU A 275 14.58 -10.88 1.58
C GLU A 275 13.85 -9.82 2.42
N GLU A 276 13.84 -8.56 1.97
CA GLU A 276 13.08 -7.50 2.64
C GLU A 276 11.58 -7.80 2.65
N MET A 277 11.02 -8.26 1.53
CA MET A 277 9.61 -8.62 1.43
C MET A 277 9.26 -9.81 2.34
N ARG A 278 10.15 -10.82 2.40
CA ARG A 278 9.98 -11.95 3.30
C ARG A 278 10.04 -11.52 4.76
N LEU A 279 11.09 -10.80 5.16
CA LEU A 279 11.25 -10.29 6.53
C LEU A 279 10.02 -9.47 6.93
N ARG A 280 9.53 -8.62 6.04
CA ARG A 280 8.32 -7.83 6.26
C ARG A 280 7.09 -8.70 6.51
N SER A 281 6.84 -9.73 5.68
CA SER A 281 5.73 -10.66 5.90
C SER A 281 5.82 -11.37 7.26
N GLU A 282 7.04 -11.71 7.68
CA GLU A 282 7.30 -12.28 9.00
C GLU A 282 7.05 -11.26 10.13
N LEU A 283 7.43 -9.99 9.94
CA LEU A 283 7.11 -8.90 10.87
C LEU A 283 5.60 -8.67 10.97
N GLU A 284 4.88 -8.63 9.85
CA GLU A 284 3.41 -8.45 9.83
C GLU A 284 2.70 -9.55 10.62
N THR A 285 3.09 -10.80 10.37
CA THR A 285 2.57 -11.97 11.09
C THR A 285 2.92 -11.89 12.57
N GLY A 286 4.18 -11.56 12.88
CA GLY A 286 4.68 -11.42 14.25
C GLY A 286 3.97 -10.30 15.02
N ILE A 287 3.72 -9.14 14.41
CA ILE A 287 3.03 -8.02 15.05
C ILE A 287 1.60 -8.43 15.44
N ARG A 288 0.86 -9.06 14.53
CA ARG A 288 -0.53 -9.48 14.81
C ARG A 288 -0.61 -10.47 15.98
N GLN A 289 0.34 -11.41 16.05
CA GLN A 289 0.41 -12.39 17.14
C GLN A 289 0.91 -11.76 18.44
N GLY A 290 1.99 -10.98 18.35
CA GLY A 290 2.68 -10.35 19.47
C GLY A 290 1.83 -9.33 20.22
N ILE A 291 0.91 -8.62 19.54
CA ILE A 291 -0.03 -7.73 20.20
C ILE A 291 -0.85 -8.52 21.21
N SER A 292 -1.45 -9.65 20.79
CA SER A 292 -2.27 -10.48 21.68
C SER A 292 -1.44 -11.12 22.79
N ALA A 293 -0.24 -11.58 22.48
CA ALA A 293 0.71 -12.20 23.40
C ALA A 293 1.38 -11.24 24.40
N GLY A 294 1.21 -9.92 24.25
CA GLY A 294 1.81 -8.94 25.16
C GLY A 294 3.32 -8.75 24.96
N GLU A 295 3.81 -8.98 23.74
CA GLU A 295 5.23 -8.86 23.38
C GLU A 295 5.69 -7.40 23.22
N PHE A 296 4.75 -6.47 23.07
CA PHE A 296 5.03 -5.04 22.99
C PHE A 296 5.04 -4.45 24.40
N VAL A 297 6.19 -3.88 24.78
CA VAL A 297 6.45 -3.38 26.12
C VAL A 297 6.94 -1.92 26.08
N PRO A 298 6.59 -1.10 27.08
CA PRO A 298 7.07 0.27 27.17
C PRO A 298 8.50 0.32 27.74
N PHE A 299 9.35 1.11 27.11
CA PHE A 299 10.60 1.60 27.67
C PHE A 299 10.47 3.09 27.93
N TYR A 300 11.24 3.62 28.88
CA TYR A 300 11.13 5.00 29.34
C TYR A 300 12.45 5.73 29.16
N GLU A 301 12.41 6.86 28.46
CA GLU A 301 13.52 7.79 28.31
C GLU A 301 13.32 9.01 29.22
N ARG A 302 14.38 9.44 29.92
CA ARG A 302 14.30 10.56 30.86
C ARG A 302 14.15 11.89 30.14
N GLN A 303 13.24 12.72 30.65
CA GLN A 303 13.14 14.13 30.29
C GLN A 303 13.58 14.98 31.47
N VAL A 304 14.64 15.75 31.31
CA VAL A 304 15.23 16.58 32.37
C VAL A 304 15.15 18.06 32.03
N ASP A 305 15.09 18.92 33.03
CA ASP A 305 15.29 20.35 32.86
C ASP A 305 16.78 20.62 32.67
N LEU A 306 17.18 21.24 31.55
CA LEU A 306 18.60 21.37 31.22
C LEU A 306 19.33 22.34 32.16
N GLN A 307 18.62 23.27 32.79
CA GLN A 307 19.19 24.28 33.68
C GLN A 307 19.53 23.67 35.04
N THR A 308 18.54 23.00 35.63
CA THR A 308 18.59 22.45 36.99
C THR A 308 19.15 21.03 37.02
N GLY A 309 18.98 20.27 35.94
CA GLY A 309 19.26 18.84 35.90
C GLY A 309 18.17 17.97 36.53
N GLU A 310 17.06 18.58 36.98
CA GLU A 310 15.97 17.85 37.62
C GLU A 310 15.20 16.99 36.62
N LEU A 311 14.77 15.82 37.08
CA LEU A 311 13.90 14.93 36.32
C LEU A 311 12.48 15.53 36.26
N THR A 312 11.97 15.74 35.05
CA THR A 312 10.63 16.32 34.83
C THR A 312 9.59 15.29 34.38
N GLY A 313 10.02 14.15 33.87
CA GLY A 313 9.14 13.11 33.37
C GLY A 313 9.86 12.08 32.52
N PHE A 314 9.07 11.26 31.84
CA PHE A 314 9.56 10.21 30.95
C PHE A 314 8.80 10.21 29.64
N GLU A 315 9.50 9.92 28.55
CA GLU A 315 8.89 9.55 27.28
C GLU A 315 8.77 8.03 27.17
N MET A 316 7.57 7.55 26.87
CA MET A 316 7.30 6.15 26.58
C MET A 316 7.69 5.82 25.14
N LEU A 317 8.66 4.94 24.99
CA LEU A 317 9.10 4.39 23.73
C LEU A 317 8.70 2.92 23.63
N ALA A 318 7.97 2.59 22.56
CA ALA A 318 7.57 1.22 22.30
C ALA A 318 8.80 0.34 22.00
N ARG A 319 8.82 -0.89 22.54
CA ARG A 319 9.76 -1.96 22.16
C ARG A 319 8.99 -3.24 21.91
N TRP A 320 9.39 -3.99 20.90
CA TRP A 320 8.83 -5.31 20.64
C TRP A 320 9.82 -6.38 21.07
N ASN A 321 9.50 -7.09 22.15
CA ASN A 321 10.27 -8.24 22.61
C ASN A 321 9.80 -9.50 21.88
N SER A 322 10.26 -9.65 20.63
CA SER A 322 9.88 -10.78 19.79
C SER A 322 10.66 -12.04 20.18
N PRO A 323 9.99 -13.19 20.37
CA PRO A 323 10.67 -14.47 20.56
C PRO A 323 11.59 -14.85 19.40
N ARG A 324 11.29 -14.34 18.19
CA ARG A 324 12.03 -14.64 16.96
C ARG A 324 13.12 -13.62 16.66
N PHE A 325 12.82 -12.33 16.83
CA PHE A 325 13.71 -11.23 16.41
C PHE A 325 14.47 -10.58 17.58
N GLY A 326 14.22 -11.00 18.82
CA GLY A 326 14.73 -10.32 20.01
C GLY A 326 14.03 -8.97 20.21
N ILE A 327 14.76 -8.00 20.78
CA ILE A 327 14.23 -6.65 21.01
C ILE A 327 14.30 -5.85 19.70
N VAL A 328 13.14 -5.58 19.12
CA VAL A 328 12.97 -4.80 17.89
C VAL A 328 12.60 -3.34 18.23
N ALA A 329 13.30 -2.41 17.58
CA ALA A 329 13.10 -0.97 17.73
C ALA A 329 11.83 -0.47 17.01
N PRO A 330 11.21 0.63 17.48
CA PRO A 330 9.95 1.15 16.93
C PRO A 330 10.05 1.52 15.45
N ASP A 331 11.18 2.06 15.01
CA ASP A 331 11.41 2.46 13.60
C ASP A 331 11.23 1.31 12.60
N ILE A 332 11.36 0.06 13.06
CA ILE A 332 11.21 -1.14 12.22
C ILE A 332 9.75 -1.61 12.17
N PHE A 333 9.06 -1.66 13.32
CA PHE A 333 7.73 -2.29 13.39
C PHE A 333 6.55 -1.31 13.38
N ILE A 334 6.73 -0.05 13.79
CA ILE A 334 5.65 0.94 13.80
C ILE A 334 5.15 1.23 12.38
N PRO A 335 6.01 1.47 11.36
CA PRO A 335 5.53 1.66 9.99
C PRO A 335 4.71 0.47 9.47
N VAL A 336 5.17 -0.74 9.78
CA VAL A 336 4.46 -1.98 9.41
C VAL A 336 3.12 -2.07 10.14
N ALA A 337 3.08 -1.76 11.44
CA ALA A 337 1.85 -1.76 12.24
C ALA A 337 0.82 -0.73 11.74
N GLU A 338 1.26 0.43 11.26
CA GLU A 338 0.41 1.45 10.65
C GLU A 338 -0.19 0.96 9.32
N GLU A 339 0.63 0.41 8.43
CA GLU A 339 0.22 -0.07 7.11
C GLU A 339 -0.79 -1.22 7.20
N ILE A 340 -0.63 -2.13 8.16
CA ILE A 340 -1.55 -3.25 8.37
C ILE A 340 -2.76 -2.90 9.26
N GLY A 341 -2.87 -1.65 9.71
CA GLY A 341 -3.96 -1.14 10.56
C GLY A 341 -3.95 -1.66 12.01
N ALA A 342 -2.81 -2.15 12.51
CA ALA A 342 -2.66 -2.70 13.85
C ALA A 342 -2.19 -1.67 14.91
N ILE A 343 -1.71 -0.50 14.48
CA ILE A 343 -1.10 0.51 15.37
C ILE A 343 -2.02 0.96 16.51
N ALA A 344 -3.33 1.12 16.27
CA ALA A 344 -4.27 1.57 17.30
C ALA A 344 -4.38 0.56 18.44
N ALA A 345 -4.57 -0.72 18.12
CA ALA A 345 -4.67 -1.78 19.13
C ALA A 345 -3.36 -1.98 19.91
N LEU A 346 -2.22 -1.84 19.23
CA LEU A 346 -0.89 -1.89 19.85
C LEU A 346 -0.70 -0.73 20.83
N SER A 347 -0.98 0.50 20.38
CA SER A 347 -0.81 1.73 21.16
C SER A 347 -1.74 1.75 22.37
N GLU A 348 -3.01 1.35 22.24
CA GLU A 348 -3.95 1.27 23.38
C GLU A 348 -3.41 0.37 24.51
N ARG A 349 -2.84 -0.79 24.17
CA ARG A 349 -2.24 -1.70 25.17
C ARG A 349 -0.97 -1.14 25.80
N LEU A 350 -0.11 -0.51 25.00
CA LEU A 350 1.13 0.12 25.49
C LEU A 350 0.83 1.30 26.42
N ILE A 351 -0.08 2.19 26.02
CA ILE A 351 -0.49 3.34 26.83
C ILE A 351 -1.11 2.85 28.15
N ALA A 352 -2.00 1.86 28.10
CA ALA A 352 -2.59 1.28 29.31
C ALA A 352 -1.51 0.78 30.29
N ARG A 353 -0.48 0.09 29.78
CA ARG A 353 0.64 -0.38 30.60
C ARG A 353 1.49 0.78 31.13
N ALA A 354 1.77 1.78 30.30
CA ALA A 354 2.58 2.92 30.70
C ALA A 354 1.90 3.80 31.75
N LEU A 355 0.59 3.96 31.66
CA LEU A 355 -0.21 4.63 32.69
C LEU A 355 -0.14 3.88 34.02
N GLN A 356 -0.17 2.53 34.00
CA GLN A 356 -0.01 1.72 35.21
C GLN A 356 1.39 1.88 35.82
N ASP A 357 2.45 1.78 35.01
CA ASP A 357 3.83 1.93 35.48
C ASP A 357 4.05 3.34 36.08
N ALA A 358 3.40 4.37 35.53
CA ALA A 358 3.52 5.76 35.98
C ALA A 358 2.68 6.15 37.20
N GLN A 359 1.79 5.27 37.69
CA GLN A 359 0.98 5.54 38.89
C GLN A 359 1.84 5.75 40.13
N GLU A 360 2.93 4.99 40.24
CA GLU A 360 3.83 4.99 41.41
C GLU A 360 4.85 6.14 41.37
N TRP A 361 4.93 6.88 40.26
CA TRP A 361 5.85 7.99 40.11
C TRP A 361 5.39 9.23 40.89
N ASP A 362 6.35 10.05 41.31
CA ASP A 362 6.11 11.37 41.92
C ASP A 362 5.11 12.18 41.07
N ALA A 363 4.17 12.85 41.74
CA ALA A 363 3.07 13.57 41.10
C ALA A 363 3.52 14.70 40.15
N ARG A 364 4.76 15.19 40.30
CA ARG A 364 5.37 16.20 39.43
C ARG A 364 5.83 15.64 38.08
N LEU A 365 6.07 14.33 38.00
CA LEU A 365 6.60 13.68 36.80
C LEU A 365 5.51 13.47 35.75
N THR A 366 5.81 13.87 34.52
CA THR A 366 4.95 13.68 33.35
C THR A 366 5.27 12.39 32.60
N LEU A 367 4.28 11.88 31.86
CA LEU A 367 4.43 10.78 30.92
C LEU A 367 4.11 11.28 29.51
N SER A 368 5.08 11.21 28.61
CA SER A 368 4.93 11.51 27.19
C SER A 368 4.63 10.24 26.39
N VAL A 369 3.68 10.28 25.46
CA VAL A 369 3.35 9.17 24.55
C VAL A 369 3.24 9.65 23.10
N ASN A 370 3.95 8.96 22.20
CA ASN A 370 3.89 9.22 20.76
C ASN A 370 2.61 8.66 20.14
N ILE A 371 1.95 9.46 19.30
CA ILE A 371 0.69 9.08 18.63
C ILE A 371 0.84 9.15 17.10
N SER A 372 0.48 8.05 16.44
CA SER A 372 0.54 7.93 14.99
C SER A 372 -0.47 8.83 14.27
N PRO A 373 -0.14 9.35 13.07
CA PRO A 373 -1.09 10.02 12.19
C PRO A 373 -2.35 9.18 11.89
N VAL A 374 -2.21 7.85 11.84
CA VAL A 374 -3.32 6.93 11.60
C VAL A 374 -4.33 6.97 12.75
N GLN A 375 -3.85 7.10 13.98
CA GLN A 375 -4.70 7.15 15.17
C GLN A 375 -5.46 8.48 15.27
N LEU A 376 -4.83 9.60 14.90
CA LEU A 376 -5.47 10.93 14.93
C LEU A 376 -6.63 11.06 13.93
N ARG A 377 -6.70 10.16 12.94
CA ARG A 377 -7.84 10.09 12.01
C ARG A 377 -9.09 9.48 12.64
N ASP A 378 -8.97 8.75 13.76
CA ASP A 378 -10.11 8.19 14.50
C ASP A 378 -10.82 9.31 15.29
N PRO A 379 -12.08 9.65 14.95
CA PRO A 379 -12.85 10.66 15.68
C PRO A 379 -13.09 10.33 17.15
N TRP A 380 -12.93 9.06 17.55
CA TRP A 380 -13.14 8.58 18.92
C TRP A 380 -11.85 8.47 19.75
N PHE A 381 -10.71 8.85 19.19
CA PHE A 381 -9.41 8.69 19.85
C PHE A 381 -9.35 9.40 21.21
N ALA A 382 -9.82 10.64 21.30
CA ALA A 382 -9.82 11.39 22.57
C ALA A 382 -10.68 10.72 23.66
N GLN A 383 -11.81 10.11 23.28
CA GLN A 383 -12.69 9.40 24.20
C GLN A 383 -12.08 8.06 24.64
N LYS A 384 -11.42 7.34 23.74
CA LYS A 384 -10.68 6.12 24.07
C LYS A 384 -9.54 6.38 25.04
N LEU A 385 -8.77 7.44 24.81
CA LEU A 385 -7.69 7.82 25.70
C LEU A 385 -8.20 8.25 27.08
N LEU A 386 -9.28 9.03 27.13
CA LEU A 386 -9.93 9.38 28.39
C LEU A 386 -10.36 8.14 29.18
N LYS A 387 -10.91 7.14 28.49
CA LYS A 387 -11.28 5.86 29.11
C LYS A 387 -10.05 5.19 29.74
N LEU A 388 -8.91 5.12 29.04
CA LEU A 388 -7.67 4.55 29.57
C LEU A 388 -7.17 5.31 30.81
N LEU A 389 -7.20 6.64 30.78
CA LEU A 389 -6.84 7.49 31.91
C LEU A 389 -7.72 7.22 33.13
N LEU A 390 -9.03 7.09 32.94
CA LEU A 390 -9.98 6.79 34.01
C LEU A 390 -9.76 5.39 34.60
N GLU A 391 -9.56 4.37 33.75
CA GLU A 391 -9.27 3.00 34.18
C GLU A 391 -7.96 2.92 34.98
N ALA A 392 -6.95 3.70 34.58
CA ALA A 392 -5.68 3.80 35.29
C ALA A 392 -5.70 4.85 36.42
N SER A 393 -6.81 5.54 36.70
CA SER A 393 -6.87 6.64 37.67
C SER A 393 -5.71 7.65 37.53
N PHE A 394 -5.25 7.90 36.31
CA PHE A 394 -4.07 8.73 36.04
C PHE A 394 -4.49 10.18 35.79
N PRO A 395 -3.88 11.18 36.48
CA PRO A 395 -4.26 12.58 36.31
C PRO A 395 -3.97 13.08 34.87
N PRO A 396 -4.97 13.58 34.12
CA PRO A 396 -4.78 13.96 32.71
C PRO A 396 -3.68 14.99 32.47
N HIS A 397 -3.46 15.92 33.40
CA HIS A 397 -2.44 16.97 33.30
C HIS A 397 -0.99 16.47 33.39
N ARG A 398 -0.80 15.22 33.81
CA ARG A 398 0.50 14.53 33.79
C ARG A 398 0.75 13.80 32.47
N LEU A 399 -0.27 13.59 31.63
CA LEU A 399 -0.11 12.98 30.32
C LEU A 399 0.18 14.05 29.27
N GLU A 400 1.22 13.81 28.49
CA GLU A 400 1.59 14.59 27.32
C GLU A 400 1.53 13.68 26.08
N ILE A 401 0.83 14.14 25.05
CA ILE A 401 0.75 13.44 23.76
C ILE A 401 1.66 14.14 22.78
N GLU A 402 2.46 13.36 22.08
CA GLU A 402 3.41 13.85 21.09
C GLU A 402 2.89 13.49 19.70
N ILE A 403 2.78 14.48 18.83
CA ILE A 403 2.34 14.31 17.43
C ILE A 403 3.38 14.88 16.49
N THR A 404 3.67 14.17 15.41
CA THR A 404 4.64 14.63 14.42
C THR A 404 4.06 15.70 13.51
N GLU A 405 4.94 16.47 12.89
CA GLU A 405 4.59 17.54 11.95
C GLU A 405 3.75 17.06 10.75
N SER A 406 4.02 15.85 10.26
CA SER A 406 3.33 15.23 9.12
C SER A 406 1.84 14.96 9.39
N CYS A 407 1.45 14.84 10.66
CA CYS A 407 0.05 14.69 11.06
C CYS A 407 -0.82 15.88 10.64
N LEU A 408 -0.21 17.05 10.45
CA LEU A 408 -0.95 18.30 10.29
C LEU A 408 -1.39 18.57 8.83
N HIS A 409 -0.81 17.89 7.84
CA HIS A 409 -1.06 18.17 6.42
C HIS A 409 -2.36 17.57 5.87
N GLN A 410 -2.86 16.46 6.43
CA GLN A 410 -3.96 15.71 5.81
C GLN A 410 -5.36 16.26 6.13
N ASN A 411 -5.60 16.72 7.37
CA ASN A 411 -6.90 17.29 7.76
C ASN A 411 -6.81 18.17 9.02
N ILE A 412 -6.34 19.41 8.85
CA ILE A 412 -6.09 20.34 9.96
C ILE A 412 -7.34 20.64 10.82
N ALA A 413 -8.54 20.63 10.22
CA ALA A 413 -9.78 20.91 10.94
C ALA A 413 -10.13 19.78 11.92
N GLN A 414 -9.97 18.53 11.49
CA GLN A 414 -10.17 17.36 12.33
C GLN A 414 -9.13 17.30 13.46
N VAL A 415 -7.85 17.49 13.12
CA VAL A 415 -6.75 17.50 14.10
C VAL A 415 -6.96 18.61 15.14
N ARG A 416 -7.36 19.81 14.72
CA ARG A 416 -7.67 20.91 15.65
C ARG A 416 -8.79 20.55 16.63
N SER A 417 -9.88 19.93 16.13
CA SER A 417 -10.98 19.50 16.99
C SER A 417 -10.54 18.44 17.99
N LEU A 418 -9.69 17.50 17.57
CA LEU A 418 -9.16 16.44 18.41
C LEU A 418 -8.24 17.00 19.51
N ILE A 419 -7.26 17.85 19.15
CA ILE A 419 -6.37 18.52 20.11
C ILE A 419 -7.18 19.33 21.11
N ALA A 420 -8.16 20.11 20.65
CA ALA A 420 -9.04 20.88 21.56
C ALA A 420 -9.79 19.95 22.53
N SER A 421 -10.28 18.79 22.07
CA SER A 421 -10.93 17.80 22.92
C SER A 421 -9.98 17.23 23.97
N LEU A 422 -8.73 16.91 23.61
CA LEU A 422 -7.72 16.39 24.53
C LEU A 422 -7.35 17.44 25.59
N LYS A 423 -7.17 18.70 25.19
CA LYS A 423 -6.87 19.80 26.11
C LYS A 423 -8.01 20.11 27.06
N ASN A 424 -9.26 20.03 26.61
CA ASN A 424 -10.42 20.18 27.48
C ASN A 424 -10.49 19.10 28.56
N GLN A 425 -9.82 17.96 28.36
CA GLN A 425 -9.67 16.89 29.37
C GLN A 425 -8.46 17.12 30.29
N GLY A 426 -7.65 18.15 30.02
CA GLY A 426 -6.44 18.48 30.78
C GLY A 426 -5.16 17.85 30.23
N ILE A 427 -5.22 17.11 29.12
CA ILE A 427 -4.06 16.46 28.50
C ILE A 427 -3.22 17.51 27.75
N LYS A 428 -1.89 17.43 27.87
CA LYS A 428 -0.96 18.31 27.15
C LYS A 428 -0.67 17.74 25.76
N VAL A 429 -0.41 18.62 24.79
CA VAL A 429 -0.04 18.20 23.43
C VAL A 429 1.24 18.89 22.99
N SER A 430 2.25 18.09 22.65
CA SER A 430 3.52 18.54 22.09
C SER A 430 3.58 18.28 20.59
N LEU A 431 4.27 19.16 19.87
CA LEU A 431 4.64 18.96 18.48
C LEU A 431 6.05 18.35 18.43
N ASP A 432 6.15 17.17 17.82
CA ASP A 432 7.38 16.42 17.67
C ASP A 432 8.05 16.60 16.30
N ASP A 433 9.34 16.27 16.23
CA ASP A 433 10.22 16.36 15.05
C ASP A 433 10.24 17.75 14.38
N PHE A 434 10.09 18.82 15.16
CA PHE A 434 9.88 20.15 14.59
C PHE A 434 11.09 20.66 13.79
N GLY A 435 10.84 21.04 12.53
CA GLY A 435 11.84 21.59 11.61
C GLY A 435 12.27 20.60 10.51
N THR A 436 11.80 19.35 10.56
CA THR A 436 12.08 18.33 9.54
C THR A 436 11.04 18.30 8.42
N GLY A 437 9.85 18.87 8.63
CA GLY A 437 8.74 18.91 7.69
C GLY A 437 8.30 20.33 7.29
N PHE A 438 7.06 20.41 6.78
CA PHE A 438 6.49 21.62 6.16
C PHE A 438 5.44 22.35 7.03
N SER A 439 5.59 22.47 8.36
CA SER A 439 4.67 23.34 9.11
C SER A 439 4.95 24.79 8.78
N SER A 440 3.87 25.47 8.42
CA SER A 440 3.90 26.92 8.45
C SER A 440 3.81 27.41 9.90
N LEU A 441 4.47 28.53 10.19
CA LEU A 441 4.27 29.28 11.45
C LEU A 441 2.80 29.59 11.72
N ALA A 442 1.99 29.71 10.66
CA ALA A 442 0.56 29.89 10.76
C ALA A 442 -0.14 28.68 11.42
N MET A 443 0.32 27.45 11.14
CA MET A 443 -0.22 26.22 11.73
C MET A 443 0.09 26.14 13.22
N LEU A 444 1.35 26.39 13.60
CA LEU A 444 1.77 26.49 15.01
C LEU A 444 0.92 27.48 15.81
N ARG A 445 0.61 28.65 15.22
CA ARG A 445 -0.23 29.66 15.87
C ARG A 445 -1.71 29.24 15.95
N SER A 446 -2.18 28.45 15.00
CA SER A 446 -3.61 28.08 14.90
C SER A 446 -4.01 26.89 15.75
N LEU A 447 -3.04 26.09 16.20
CA LEU A 447 -3.25 24.88 16.98
C LEU A 447 -2.75 25.11 18.41
N PRO A 448 -3.51 24.69 19.43
CA PRO A 448 -3.18 25.02 20.81
C PRO A 448 -2.12 24.07 21.38
N PHE A 449 -0.92 24.02 20.83
CA PHE A 449 0.17 23.21 21.39
C PHE A 449 0.63 23.74 22.76
N ASP A 450 1.19 22.85 23.59
CA ASP A 450 1.77 23.16 24.90
C ASP A 450 3.30 23.14 24.88
N ARG A 451 3.91 22.54 23.86
CA ARG A 451 5.36 22.33 23.76
C ARG A 451 5.80 22.06 22.32
N ILE A 452 7.06 22.37 22.04
CA ILE A 452 7.74 22.03 20.79
C ILE A 452 8.96 21.17 21.12
N LYS A 453 9.14 20.05 20.42
CA LYS A 453 10.35 19.20 20.50
C LYS A 453 11.22 19.42 19.26
N ILE A 454 12.51 19.68 19.48
CA ILE A 454 13.51 19.85 18.43
C ILE A 454 14.10 18.48 18.10
N ASP A 455 13.96 18.09 16.83
CA ASP A 455 14.46 16.82 16.31
C ASP A 455 15.96 16.63 16.57
N ARG A 456 16.33 15.38 16.90
CA ARG A 456 17.70 14.95 17.17
C ARG A 456 18.69 15.32 16.07
N SER A 457 18.31 15.29 14.79
CA SER A 457 19.21 15.59 13.67
C SER A 457 19.80 17.01 13.75
N PHE A 458 19.07 17.98 14.29
CA PHE A 458 19.58 19.35 14.50
C PHE A 458 20.43 19.45 15.76
N VAL A 459 20.06 18.73 16.83
CA VAL A 459 20.75 18.77 18.13
C VAL A 459 22.08 18.04 18.09
N SER A 460 22.17 16.87 17.44
CA SER A 460 23.43 16.12 17.30
C SER A 460 24.49 16.91 16.53
N GLY A 461 24.09 17.75 15.57
CA GLY A 461 24.99 18.59 14.78
C GLY A 461 25.38 19.93 15.42
N LEU A 462 24.88 20.23 16.62
CA LEU A 462 24.95 21.58 17.23
C LEU A 462 26.40 22.09 17.47
N ALA A 463 27.32 21.19 17.81
CA ALA A 463 28.72 21.54 18.10
C ALA A 463 29.57 21.75 16.84
N GLU A 464 29.23 21.06 15.74
CA GLU A 464 30.07 20.98 14.54
C GLU A 464 29.52 21.78 13.36
N ASN A 465 28.20 22.00 13.30
CA ASN A 465 27.52 22.64 12.19
C ASN A 465 26.85 23.97 12.61
N LYS A 466 27.33 25.08 12.03
CA LYS A 466 26.77 26.42 12.26
C LYS A 466 25.31 26.55 11.82
N ASP A 467 24.90 25.82 10.78
CA ASP A 467 23.52 25.86 10.29
C ASP A 467 22.59 25.17 11.30
N SER A 468 22.98 23.99 11.81
CA SER A 468 22.26 23.31 12.88
C SER A 468 22.14 24.20 14.13
N ALA A 469 23.22 24.86 14.54
CA ALA A 469 23.19 25.80 15.67
C ALA A 469 22.26 27.01 15.44
N ALA A 470 22.24 27.56 14.23
CA ALA A 470 21.34 28.65 13.87
C ALA A 470 19.87 28.21 13.91
N ILE A 471 19.57 27.01 13.42
CA ILE A 471 18.21 26.44 13.43
C ILE A 471 17.74 26.21 14.86
N VAL A 472 18.52 25.53 15.71
CA VAL A 472 18.16 25.29 17.11
C VAL A 472 17.93 26.60 17.87
N HIS A 473 18.80 27.59 17.68
CA HIS A 473 18.63 28.91 18.28
C HIS A 473 17.36 29.63 17.79
N ALA A 474 17.06 29.55 16.49
CA ALA A 474 15.83 30.14 15.93
C ALA A 474 14.57 29.47 16.49
N ILE A 475 14.56 28.15 16.63
CA ILE A 475 13.42 27.41 17.22
C ILE A 475 13.26 27.78 18.70
N ALA A 476 14.35 27.87 19.46
CA ALA A 476 14.30 28.27 20.88
C ALA A 476 13.72 29.69 21.04
N LEU A 477 14.14 30.65 20.20
CA LEU A 477 13.60 32.01 20.20
C LEU A 477 12.13 32.05 19.80
N LEU A 478 11.73 31.24 18.82
CA LEU A 478 10.34 31.11 18.40
C LEU A 478 9.46 30.56 19.52
N GLY A 479 9.91 29.49 20.20
CA GLY A 479 9.20 28.93 21.34
C GLY A 479 8.98 29.98 22.43
N LYS A 480 10.03 30.73 22.79
CA LYS A 480 9.94 31.85 23.72
C LYS A 480 8.95 32.93 23.27
N GLY A 481 8.98 33.31 21.99
CA GLY A 481 8.10 34.33 21.41
C GLY A 481 6.62 33.93 21.39
N LEU A 482 6.34 32.63 21.28
CA LEU A 482 4.98 32.08 21.28
C LEU A 482 4.51 31.62 22.67
N GLY A 483 5.37 31.70 23.69
CA GLY A 483 5.07 31.15 25.01
C GLY A 483 4.99 29.63 25.04
N LEU A 484 5.68 28.96 24.11
CA LEU A 484 5.74 27.51 23.97
C LEU A 484 7.09 27.00 24.51
N PRO A 485 7.11 26.29 25.63
CA PRO A 485 8.29 25.57 26.12
C PRO A 485 8.90 24.66 25.05
N VAL A 486 10.21 24.54 25.07
CA VAL A 486 10.97 23.77 24.08
C VAL A 486 11.68 22.58 24.76
N THR A 487 11.71 21.45 24.06
CA THR A 487 12.50 20.27 24.42
C THR A 487 13.50 19.97 23.32
N ALA A 488 14.75 19.67 23.68
CA ALA A 488 15.77 19.23 22.75
C ALA A 488 15.98 17.72 22.86
N GLU A 489 15.86 17.01 21.74
CA GLU A 489 16.11 15.58 21.67
C GLU A 489 17.55 15.26 21.28
N GLY A 490 18.06 14.09 21.67
CA GLY A 490 19.39 13.66 21.26
C GLY A 490 20.54 14.43 21.93
N VAL A 491 20.35 14.84 23.19
CA VAL A 491 21.45 15.38 24.01
C VAL A 491 22.41 14.24 24.37
N GLU A 492 23.46 14.07 23.58
CA GLU A 492 24.36 12.91 23.67
C GLU A 492 25.67 13.20 24.42
N ASN A 493 26.11 14.46 24.47
CA ASN A 493 27.39 14.83 25.09
C ASN A 493 27.32 16.18 25.83
N GLY A 494 28.34 16.45 26.64
CA GLY A 494 28.41 17.66 27.46
C GLY A 494 28.58 18.96 26.66
N GLU A 495 29.12 18.90 25.45
CA GLU A 495 29.27 20.07 24.58
C GLU A 495 27.90 20.53 24.06
N VAL A 496 27.10 19.61 23.52
CA VAL A 496 25.71 19.86 23.09
C VAL A 496 24.90 20.45 24.25
N LEU A 497 25.00 19.87 25.44
CA LEU A 497 24.35 20.40 26.65
C LEU A 497 24.76 21.84 26.96
N SER A 498 26.07 22.12 26.90
CA SER A 498 26.61 23.45 27.20
C SER A 498 26.15 24.51 26.21
N HIS A 499 25.97 24.14 24.94
CA HIS A 499 25.37 25.01 23.93
C HIS A 499 23.87 25.23 24.18
N LEU A 500 23.09 24.17 24.41
CA LEU A 500 21.65 24.28 24.63
C LEU A 500 21.30 25.15 25.86
N ARG A 501 22.10 25.08 26.93
CA ARG A 501 21.93 25.91 28.13
C ARG A 501 21.99 27.42 27.84
N GLN A 502 22.68 27.84 26.78
CA GLN A 502 22.79 29.25 26.41
C GLN A 502 21.50 29.81 25.80
N TYR A 503 20.61 28.95 25.32
CA TYR A 503 19.38 29.34 24.63
C TYR A 503 18.19 29.58 25.58
N GLY A 504 18.39 29.47 26.90
CA GLY A 504 17.37 29.67 27.92
C GLY A 504 16.66 28.38 28.33
N PRO A 505 15.53 28.46 29.06
CA PRO A 505 14.86 27.31 29.68
C PRO A 505 14.41 26.29 28.62
N ILE A 506 15.03 25.11 28.64
CA ILE A 506 14.83 24.04 27.66
C ILE A 506 14.85 22.72 28.42
N LYS A 507 13.91 21.83 28.13
CA LYS A 507 13.99 20.43 28.56
C LYS A 507 14.90 19.64 27.63
N GLY A 508 15.54 18.59 28.11
CA GLY A 508 16.38 17.74 27.29
C GLY A 508 16.11 16.27 27.51
N GLN A 509 16.31 15.51 26.44
CA GLN A 509 16.34 14.05 26.45
C GLN A 509 17.47 13.55 25.56
N GLY A 510 18.00 12.37 25.88
CA GLY A 510 19.10 11.77 25.13
C GLY A 510 20.08 10.99 26.00
N TYR A 511 21.03 10.33 25.32
CA TYR A 511 21.90 9.33 25.93
C TYR A 511 22.89 9.86 26.97
N LEU A 512 23.14 11.18 27.02
CA LEU A 512 23.87 11.79 28.13
C LEU A 512 23.17 11.50 29.47
N TYR A 513 21.84 11.43 29.45
CA TYR A 513 20.99 11.08 30.59
C TYR A 513 20.61 9.60 30.59
N GLY A 514 21.37 8.74 29.91
CA GLY A 514 21.11 7.30 29.87
C GLY A 514 20.14 6.88 28.76
N ARG A 515 20.23 5.61 28.39
CA ARG A 515 19.41 5.01 27.34
C ARG A 515 18.02 4.64 27.88
N PRO A 516 17.00 4.53 27.01
CA PRO A 516 15.67 4.08 27.42
C PRO A 516 15.72 2.73 28.16
N ARG A 517 14.95 2.60 29.25
CA ARG A 517 14.93 1.42 30.13
C ARG A 517 13.51 0.91 30.39
N PRO A 518 13.31 -0.39 30.65
CA PRO A 518 12.02 -0.90 31.14
C PRO A 518 11.70 -0.39 32.56
N ALA A 519 10.43 -0.47 32.96
CA ALA A 519 9.92 0.08 34.22
C ALA A 519 10.68 -0.41 35.47
N ASP A 520 11.07 -1.69 35.49
CA ASP A 520 11.78 -2.35 36.61
C ASP A 520 13.20 -1.80 36.85
N GLN A 521 13.75 -1.06 35.89
CA GLN A 521 15.08 -0.46 35.96
C GLN A 521 15.06 1.06 36.18
N LEU A 522 13.89 1.62 36.51
CA LEU A 522 13.73 3.05 36.77
C LEU A 522 13.97 3.44 38.22
N ALA A 523 14.06 2.48 39.16
CA ALA A 523 14.17 2.75 40.59
C ALA A 523 15.30 3.75 40.94
N GLU A 524 16.50 3.54 40.38
CA GLU A 524 17.65 4.45 40.56
C GLU A 524 17.36 5.89 40.11
N TRP A 525 16.54 6.06 39.08
CA TRP A 525 16.19 7.39 38.53
C TRP A 525 15.09 8.07 39.33
N LEU A 526 14.20 7.28 39.96
CA LEU A 526 13.12 7.76 40.80
C LEU A 526 13.61 8.10 42.22
N GLU A 527 14.61 7.38 42.74
CA GLU A 527 15.21 7.63 44.07
C GLU A 527 16.01 8.93 44.14
N GLY A 528 16.58 9.39 43.02
CA GLY A 528 17.37 10.63 42.93
C GLY A 528 16.55 11.93 42.90
N VAL A 529 15.22 11.85 42.99
CA VAL A 529 14.35 13.01 43.11
C VAL A 529 14.36 13.44 44.58
N GLU A 530 15.35 14.23 45.00
CA GLU A 530 15.38 14.80 46.35
C GLU A 530 14.06 15.51 46.63
N ILE A 531 13.45 15.14 47.77
CA ILE A 531 12.26 15.78 48.31
C ILE A 531 12.67 17.18 48.76
N VAL A 532 12.70 18.14 47.84
CA VAL A 532 12.56 19.56 48.20
C VAL A 532 11.07 19.77 48.46
N ALA A 533 10.60 19.26 49.59
CA ALA A 533 9.37 19.75 50.16
C ALA A 533 9.65 21.19 50.58
N ASP A 534 9.23 22.15 49.75
CA ASP A 534 9.17 23.55 50.16
C ASP A 534 8.43 23.61 51.50
N ALA A 535 9.15 23.99 52.55
CA ALA A 535 8.62 24.10 53.91
C ALA A 535 7.41 25.06 53.99
N GLU A 536 7.22 25.91 52.98
CA GLU A 536 6.04 26.77 52.81
C GLU A 536 4.78 25.97 52.42
N THR A 537 4.88 24.94 51.58
CA THR A 537 3.70 24.17 51.12
C THR A 537 3.15 23.27 52.23
N ILE A 538 4.03 22.69 53.06
CA ILE A 538 3.61 21.91 54.25
C ILE A 538 2.95 22.83 55.28
N ASN A 539 3.48 24.03 55.48
CA ASN A 539 2.93 25.00 56.43
C ASN A 539 1.56 25.53 55.96
N ASP A 540 1.37 25.74 54.65
CA ASP A 540 0.09 26.17 54.10
C ASP A 540 -0.99 25.09 54.17
N LEU A 541 -0.63 23.82 53.96
CA LEU A 541 -1.54 22.68 54.14
C LEU A 541 -1.92 22.48 55.61
N ASP A 542 -0.99 22.65 56.55
CA ASP A 542 -1.26 22.59 57.98
C ASP A 542 -2.11 23.78 58.47
N ILE A 543 -1.91 24.98 57.92
CA ILE A 543 -2.75 26.15 58.18
C ILE A 543 -4.16 25.94 57.63
N LEU A 544 -4.29 25.38 56.41
CA LEU A 544 -5.58 25.09 55.81
C LEU A 544 -6.33 24.01 56.60
N ARG A 545 -5.63 22.97 57.03
CA ARG A 545 -6.18 21.89 57.86
C ARG A 545 -6.68 22.41 59.21
N ARG A 546 -5.88 23.24 59.90
CA ARG A 546 -6.30 23.88 61.17
C ARG A 546 -7.49 24.84 60.97
N ARG A 547 -7.60 25.51 59.83
CA ARG A 547 -8.76 26.37 59.50
C ARG A 547 -10.03 25.55 59.24
N ILE A 548 -9.91 24.40 58.59
CA ILE A 548 -11.05 23.50 58.35
C ILE A 548 -11.51 22.89 59.68
N GLU A 549 -10.59 22.41 60.52
CA GLU A 549 -10.90 21.87 61.84
C GLU A 549 -11.54 22.93 62.76
N ALA A 550 -11.03 24.16 62.76
CA ALA A 550 -11.62 25.27 63.52
C ALA A 550 -13.02 25.66 63.04
N ARG A 551 -13.28 25.56 61.73
CA ARG A 551 -14.60 25.84 61.14
C ARG A 551 -15.61 24.76 61.50
N GLN A 552 -15.21 23.49 61.45
CA GLN A 552 -16.06 22.36 61.85
C GLN A 552 -16.38 22.38 63.35
N GLU A 553 -15.43 22.79 64.19
CA GLU A 553 -15.63 22.98 65.64
C GLU A 553 -16.61 24.14 65.92
N GLN A 554 -16.54 25.24 65.15
CA GLN A 554 -17.50 26.35 65.25
C GLN A 554 -18.90 25.96 64.80
N GLU A 555 -19.02 25.20 63.70
CA GLU A 555 -20.30 24.69 63.19
C GLU A 555 -20.94 23.74 64.22
N ARG A 556 -20.16 22.81 64.81
CA ARG A 556 -20.65 21.95 65.92
C ARG A 556 -21.12 22.74 67.13
N ARG A 557 -20.37 23.75 67.57
CA ARG A 557 -20.76 24.58 68.71
C ARG A 557 -21.98 25.45 68.42
N GLN A 558 -22.21 25.80 67.16
CA GLN A 558 -23.40 26.53 66.74
C GLN A 558 -24.61 25.60 66.70
N GLU A 559 -24.48 24.39 66.18
CA GLU A 559 -25.52 23.36 66.22
C GLU A 559 -25.90 22.98 67.68
N GLU A 560 -24.92 22.84 68.57
CA GLU A 560 -25.16 22.59 70.00
C GLU A 560 -25.86 23.78 70.70
N ARG A 561 -25.54 25.02 70.31
CA ARG A 561 -26.21 26.23 70.84
C ARG A 561 -27.63 26.38 70.32
N GLU A 562 -27.88 26.03 69.06
CA GLU A 562 -29.22 26.04 68.46
C GLU A 562 -30.09 24.92 69.06
N ALA A 563 -29.51 23.75 69.35
CA ALA A 563 -30.18 22.67 70.07
C ALA A 563 -30.52 23.05 71.52
N ALA A 564 -29.66 23.83 72.20
CA ALA A 564 -29.88 24.31 73.56
C ALA A 564 -30.87 25.49 73.65
N ALA A 565 -31.04 26.26 72.57
CA ALA A 565 -32.00 27.38 72.49
C ALA A 565 -33.40 26.94 72.01
N GLY A 566 -33.55 25.70 71.52
CA GLY A 566 -34.80 25.08 71.11
C GLY A 566 -35.62 24.52 72.26
N THR A 567 -36.00 25.34 73.23
CA THR A 567 -37.13 25.06 74.14
C THR A 567 -37.65 26.42 74.60
N PRO A 568 -38.93 26.80 74.35
CA PRO A 568 -40.03 26.20 75.10
C PRO A 568 -41.46 26.24 74.49
N HIS A 569 -42.35 25.55 75.23
CA HIS A 569 -43.77 25.84 75.48
C HIS A 569 -44.89 25.29 74.57
N ASP A 570 -45.53 24.25 75.10
CA ASP A 570 -46.98 24.00 75.07
C ASP A 570 -47.74 25.13 75.80
N PRO A 571 -48.86 25.62 75.23
CA PRO A 571 -50.02 25.93 76.06
C PRO A 571 -51.39 25.55 75.44
N LEU A 572 -52.06 24.62 76.11
CA LEU A 572 -53.47 24.63 76.57
C LEU A 572 -54.66 24.52 75.56
N PRO A 573 -55.81 23.97 76.01
CA PRO A 573 -56.85 23.38 75.17
C PRO A 573 -57.97 24.35 74.79
N ARG A 574 -58.73 24.04 73.74
CA ARG A 574 -60.06 24.61 73.50
C ARG A 574 -61.10 23.52 73.31
N SER A 575 -62.11 23.58 74.17
CA SER A 575 -63.42 22.94 74.07
C SER A 575 -64.31 23.64 73.03
N ALA A 576 -64.94 22.84 72.16
CA ALA A 576 -66.31 22.93 71.62
C ALA A 576 -66.36 22.20 70.27
#